data_AF-A0A7K2HTZ1-F1
#
_entry.id   AF-A0A7K2HTZ1-F1
#
_cell.length_a   1.000
_cell.length_b   1.000
_cell.length_c   1.000
_cell.angle_alpha   90.00
_cell.angle_beta   90.00
_cell.angle_gamma   90.00
#
_symmetry.space_group_name_H-M   'P 1'
#
loop_
_entity.id
_entity.type
_entity.pdbx_description
1 polymer ?
#
loop_
_entity_poly.entity_id
_entity_poly.type
_entity_poly.pdbx_seq_one_letter_code
_entity_poly.pdbx_strand_id
1 'polypeptide(L)'
;MRLARIRRMHTGGTTVTLALSGPSLPARFPFPFVDDRYRYSTNVEPADHVVTTAIGQWGERVVDIDDEYHHELSERSAVLDADGTRHAVLPHMRPAAWDAMLTLMRELATSYPDDFVLRAVGDEWHWENSLLGIEDTFVYGDDATLPEEPLRYICGQIQEDVVLLDHRAGQLFADAGVVTFAADWSFGFDVGMSFLEIHGPVPRVRDEGVITRAHEFLKRLQPHRPYRRTNWTLTIGRRLDVSTERYPEWGPDREMILQADDATFGRLVHLRVEVQHLIRLPDSGAVMFLIRTYMLPLDVVATVEPWRRRAAEVLDELPDDMADYKGIIKYKDRAARWLRDAVSAERTTAEVRSDHGLPVWPTTPDAIDPAGTSFLVVAVGDEAVVGDVAHTWVSTAEAIAPTRLLVLDSLDAEEDRSALVAALESSRTGVRIHIVGGQFDVLTALALAREKGAVPEELSAFASHTRDLPLYCVHCRDTHRVEAEAGGVVDCPGCGRRLEVHAHHSATLGSFLGSWAEGSS
;
A
#
# COMPACT_ATOMS: atom_id res chain seq x y z
N MET A 1 -12.83 -25.00 -13.76
CA MET A 1 -14.23 -24.52 -13.63
C MET A 1 -14.80 -24.91 -12.26
N ARG A 2 -14.60 -24.04 -11.26
CA ARG A 2 -15.40 -23.93 -10.01
C ARG A 2 -15.03 -22.58 -9.38
N LEU A 3 -15.89 -21.59 -9.58
CA LEU A 3 -15.80 -20.24 -9.03
C LEU A 3 -15.91 -20.27 -7.51
N ALA A 4 -15.06 -19.50 -6.82
CA ALA A 4 -15.19 -19.20 -5.41
C ALA A 4 -16.46 -18.34 -5.18
N ARG A 5 -17.28 -18.74 -4.20
CA ARG A 5 -18.55 -18.08 -3.87
C ARG A 5 -18.31 -16.81 -3.06
N ILE A 6 -18.71 -15.67 -3.60
CA ILE A 6 -18.92 -14.41 -2.88
C ILE A 6 -20.16 -14.57 -1.97
N ARG A 7 -19.99 -14.38 -0.65
CA ARG A 7 -21.12 -14.27 0.28
C ARG A 7 -21.77 -12.89 0.12
N ARG A 8 -22.93 -12.84 -0.53
CA ARG A 8 -23.81 -11.66 -0.54
C ARG A 8 -24.71 -11.70 0.70
N MET A 9 -24.61 -10.71 1.58
CA MET A 9 -25.71 -10.37 2.50
C MET A 9 -26.61 -9.36 1.77
N HIS A 10 -27.90 -9.70 1.64
CA HIS A 10 -28.93 -8.83 1.07
C HIS A 10 -29.64 -8.08 2.19
N THR A 11 -29.40 -6.78 2.26
CA THR A 11 -30.33 -5.78 2.79
C THR A 11 -30.17 -4.56 1.90
N GLY A 12 -31.28 -4.04 1.35
CA GLY A 12 -31.27 -2.91 0.41
C GLY A 12 -30.53 -1.70 0.99
N GLY A 13 -29.42 -1.35 0.35
CA GLY A 13 -28.50 -0.29 0.71
C GLY A 13 -27.22 -0.49 -0.11
N THR A 14 -26.74 0.56 -0.77
CA THR A 14 -25.57 0.55 -1.66
C THR A 14 -24.38 -0.12 -0.97
N THR A 15 -23.86 -1.19 -1.59
CA THR A 15 -22.71 -1.94 -1.05
C THR A 15 -21.45 -1.09 -1.19
N VAL A 16 -20.95 -0.52 -0.10
CA VAL A 16 -19.61 0.08 -0.06
C VAL A 16 -18.60 -1.06 0.10
N THR A 17 -17.83 -1.33 -0.95
CA THR A 17 -16.81 -2.38 -0.94
C THR A 17 -15.63 -1.96 -0.06
N LEU A 18 -15.28 -2.80 0.91
CA LEU A 18 -14.04 -2.70 1.68
C LEU A 18 -12.95 -3.44 0.88
N ALA A 19 -12.21 -2.74 0.04
CA ALA A 19 -10.96 -3.24 -0.51
C ALA A 19 -9.82 -2.78 0.42
N LEU A 20 -9.09 -3.73 0.98
CA LEU A 20 -7.86 -3.44 1.72
C LEU A 20 -6.82 -2.98 0.70
N SER A 21 -6.21 -1.81 0.91
CA SER A 21 -5.06 -1.37 0.13
C SER A 21 -3.94 -2.43 0.15
N GLY A 22 -3.26 -2.63 -0.98
CA GLY A 22 -2.09 -3.50 -1.08
C GLY A 22 -1.08 -3.28 0.05
N PRO A 23 -0.42 -4.35 0.54
CA PRO A 23 0.37 -4.33 1.77
C PRO A 23 1.56 -3.37 1.73
N SER A 24 2.05 -3.01 0.54
CA SER A 24 3.16 -2.06 0.38
C SER A 24 2.72 -0.59 0.34
N LEU A 25 1.42 -0.30 0.15
CA LEU A 25 0.92 1.05 -0.11
C LEU A 25 1.25 2.06 1.01
N PRO A 26 1.13 1.72 2.33
CA PRO A 26 1.46 2.68 3.38
C PRO A 26 2.88 3.23 3.29
N ALA A 27 3.88 2.38 3.05
CA ALA A 27 5.28 2.80 2.96
C ALA A 27 5.57 3.66 1.71
N ARG A 28 4.74 3.55 0.67
CA ARG A 28 4.88 4.25 -0.61
C ARG A 28 3.87 5.40 -0.78
N PHE A 29 3.05 5.66 0.23
CA PHE A 29 1.95 6.61 0.11
C PHE A 29 2.48 8.05 0.04
N PRO A 30 2.05 8.83 -0.97
CA PRO A 30 2.51 10.20 -1.16
C PRO A 30 1.79 11.18 -0.22
N PHE A 31 2.02 11.05 1.09
CA PHE A 31 1.36 11.91 2.08
C PHE A 31 1.53 13.41 1.73
N PRO A 32 0.45 14.17 1.48
CA PRO A 32 0.52 15.39 0.69
C PRO A 32 0.82 16.65 1.53
N PHE A 33 0.80 16.54 2.86
CA PHE A 33 0.90 17.68 3.76
C PHE A 33 2.33 17.89 4.24
N VAL A 34 2.93 18.99 3.79
CA VAL A 34 4.27 19.43 4.23
C VAL A 34 4.23 20.37 5.43
N ASP A 35 3.08 21.01 5.68
CA ASP A 35 2.82 21.96 6.76
C ASP A 35 1.45 21.65 7.41
N ASP A 36 1.19 22.21 8.58
CA ASP A 36 -0.06 22.03 9.33
C ASP A 36 -1.20 22.89 8.75
N ARG A 37 -0.89 23.75 7.76
CA ARG A 37 -1.88 24.52 6.98
C ARG A 37 -1.80 24.21 5.50
N TYR A 38 -2.95 24.08 4.86
CA TYR A 38 -3.05 23.89 3.42
C TYR A 38 -3.65 25.12 2.72
N ARG A 39 -2.93 25.64 1.73
CA ARG A 39 -3.41 26.67 0.80
C ARG A 39 -3.01 26.30 -0.62
N TYR A 40 -3.75 26.79 -1.61
CA TYR A 40 -3.33 26.63 -3.00
C TYR A 40 -2.02 27.37 -3.23
N SER A 41 -1.11 26.69 -3.92
CA SER A 41 0.17 27.25 -4.35
C SER A 41 0.57 26.61 -5.67
N THR A 42 1.57 27.16 -6.33
CA THR A 42 2.22 26.50 -7.46
C THR A 42 3.19 25.44 -6.91
N ASN A 43 2.64 24.36 -6.36
CA ASN A 43 3.39 23.27 -5.71
C ASN A 43 4.01 22.31 -6.73
N VAL A 44 4.73 22.85 -7.70
CA VAL A 44 5.33 22.10 -8.81
C VAL A 44 6.84 21.98 -8.58
N GLU A 45 7.37 20.77 -8.70
CA GLU A 45 8.78 20.45 -8.51
C GLU A 45 9.30 19.53 -9.63
N PRO A 46 10.61 19.51 -9.92
CA PRO A 46 11.20 18.50 -10.80
C PRO A 46 10.88 17.07 -10.30
N ALA A 47 10.60 16.14 -11.21
CA ALA A 47 10.26 14.75 -10.87
C ALA A 47 11.45 13.79 -10.91
N ASP A 48 12.66 14.27 -10.58
CA ASP A 48 13.95 13.57 -10.72
C ASP A 48 14.53 13.08 -9.39
N HIS A 49 13.76 13.15 -8.31
CA HIS A 49 14.19 12.77 -6.97
C HIS A 49 13.10 12.01 -6.21
N VAL A 50 13.49 11.29 -5.18
CA VAL A 50 12.59 10.58 -4.26
C VAL A 50 12.17 11.51 -3.12
N VAL A 51 10.94 11.36 -2.64
CA VAL A 51 10.41 12.05 -1.46
C VAL A 51 10.33 11.06 -0.31
N THR A 52 11.03 11.36 0.78
CA THR A 52 10.97 10.58 2.03
C THR A 52 9.78 11.01 2.89
N THR A 53 9.10 10.03 3.46
CA THR A 53 7.99 10.22 4.42
C THR A 53 8.34 9.59 5.77
N ALA A 54 7.44 9.68 6.74
CA ALA A 54 7.67 9.15 8.08
C ALA A 54 7.86 7.61 8.12
N ILE A 55 7.32 6.88 7.13
CA ILE A 55 7.33 5.42 7.10
C ILE A 55 7.84 4.81 5.79
N GLY A 56 8.44 5.62 4.91
CA GLY A 56 9.00 5.15 3.66
C GLY A 56 9.26 6.26 2.65
N GLN A 57 9.00 6.01 1.37
CA GLN A 57 9.35 6.94 0.30
C GLN A 57 8.52 6.74 -0.96
N TRP A 58 8.42 7.77 -1.80
CA TRP A 58 7.72 7.72 -3.09
C TRP A 58 8.39 8.63 -4.14
N GLY A 59 7.97 8.53 -5.39
CA GLY A 59 8.44 9.42 -6.46
C GLY A 59 9.76 8.99 -7.13
N GLU A 60 10.16 7.73 -6.99
CA GLU A 60 11.30 7.16 -7.71
C GLU A 60 11.06 7.08 -9.22
N ARG A 61 9.80 6.93 -9.63
CA ARG A 61 9.39 6.69 -11.02
C ARG A 61 8.30 7.66 -11.43
N VAL A 62 8.27 8.01 -12.72
CA VAL A 62 7.24 8.88 -13.32
C VAL A 62 5.92 8.11 -13.50
N VAL A 63 6.01 6.88 -14.01
CA VAL A 63 4.91 5.93 -14.09
C VAL A 63 5.11 4.93 -12.96
N ASP A 64 4.21 4.93 -11.98
CA ASP A 64 4.38 4.15 -10.75
C ASP A 64 3.35 3.00 -10.67
N ILE A 65 3.89 1.78 -10.74
CA ILE A 65 3.18 0.51 -10.56
C ILE A 65 3.31 0.03 -9.11
N ASP A 66 2.16 -0.34 -8.54
CA ASP A 66 2.04 -0.95 -7.21
C ASP A 66 1.24 -2.27 -7.25
N ASP A 67 0.99 -2.84 -6.06
CA ASP A 67 0.31 -4.13 -5.89
C ASP A 67 -1.16 -4.12 -6.37
N GLU A 68 -1.73 -2.94 -6.67
CA GLU A 68 -3.11 -2.77 -7.13
C GLU A 68 -3.22 -2.74 -8.66
N TYR A 69 -2.11 -2.84 -9.40
CA TYR A 69 -2.04 -2.71 -10.85
C TYR A 69 -3.16 -3.46 -11.60
N HIS A 70 -3.31 -4.76 -11.36
CA HIS A 70 -4.36 -5.56 -12.02
C HIS A 70 -5.78 -5.14 -11.64
N HIS A 71 -5.97 -4.75 -10.38
CA HIS A 71 -7.28 -4.33 -9.89
C HIS A 71 -7.70 -3.03 -10.54
N GLU A 72 -6.83 -2.02 -10.54
CA GLU A 72 -7.14 -0.70 -11.11
C GLU A 72 -7.33 -0.78 -12.63
N LEU A 73 -6.52 -1.57 -13.34
CA LEU A 73 -6.73 -1.79 -14.77
C LEU A 73 -8.07 -2.48 -15.08
N SER A 74 -8.48 -3.44 -14.24
CA SER A 74 -9.81 -4.05 -14.38
C SER A 74 -10.94 -3.05 -14.09
N GLU A 75 -10.78 -2.15 -13.12
CA GLU A 75 -11.76 -1.09 -12.86
C GLU A 75 -11.85 -0.12 -14.03
N ARG A 76 -10.71 0.31 -14.58
CA ARG A 76 -10.64 1.16 -15.77
C ARG A 76 -11.36 0.55 -16.97
N SER A 77 -11.11 -0.73 -17.25
CA SER A 77 -11.79 -1.45 -18.33
C SER A 77 -13.31 -1.42 -18.12
N ALA A 78 -13.78 -1.72 -16.90
CA ALA A 78 -15.21 -1.73 -16.58
C ALA A 78 -15.85 -0.34 -16.73
N VAL A 79 -15.13 0.73 -16.36
CA VAL A 79 -15.59 2.12 -16.53
C VAL A 79 -15.70 2.47 -18.01
N LEU A 80 -14.68 2.16 -18.82
CA LEU A 80 -14.68 2.44 -20.26
C LEU A 80 -15.74 1.64 -21.03
N ASP A 81 -16.00 0.40 -20.61
CA ASP A 81 -17.06 -0.44 -21.20
C ASP A 81 -18.45 0.11 -20.89
N ALA A 82 -18.63 0.70 -19.70
CA ALA A 82 -19.90 1.28 -19.27
C ALA A 82 -20.13 2.69 -19.85
N ASP A 83 -19.08 3.49 -20.03
CA ASP A 83 -19.15 4.89 -20.43
C ASP A 83 -17.97 5.27 -21.36
N GLY A 84 -18.25 5.34 -22.65
CA GLY A 84 -17.26 5.73 -23.65
C GLY A 84 -16.82 7.19 -23.57
N THR A 85 -17.53 8.08 -22.86
CA THR A 85 -17.15 9.51 -22.77
C THR A 85 -15.93 9.75 -21.89
N ARG A 86 -15.44 8.71 -21.20
CA ARG A 86 -14.21 8.71 -20.41
C ARG A 86 -12.95 8.67 -21.26
N HIS A 87 -13.08 8.40 -22.56
CA HIS A 87 -12.01 8.45 -23.55
C HIS A 87 -12.40 9.40 -24.68
N ALA A 88 -11.46 10.26 -25.06
CA ALA A 88 -11.61 11.10 -26.24
C ALA A 88 -10.22 11.39 -26.82
N VAL A 89 -10.12 11.36 -28.15
CA VAL A 89 -8.96 11.86 -28.89
C VAL A 89 -9.49 12.64 -30.07
N LEU A 90 -9.43 13.97 -30.01
CA LEU A 90 -9.82 14.80 -31.15
C LEU A 90 -8.88 14.51 -32.35
N PRO A 91 -9.35 14.60 -33.61
CA PRO A 91 -8.57 14.12 -34.76
C PRO A 91 -7.16 14.72 -34.90
N HIS A 92 -6.96 15.98 -34.53
CA HIS A 92 -5.64 16.63 -34.58
C HIS A 92 -4.69 16.16 -33.48
N MET A 93 -5.19 15.50 -32.43
CA MET A 93 -4.41 14.95 -31.33
C MET A 93 -3.85 13.56 -31.61
N ARG A 94 -4.17 12.95 -32.76
CA ARG A 94 -3.63 11.64 -33.14
C ARG A 94 -2.09 11.54 -33.02
N PRO A 95 -1.28 12.52 -33.47
CA PRO A 95 0.17 12.46 -33.25
C PRO A 95 0.57 12.48 -31.76
N ALA A 96 -0.16 13.24 -30.93
CA ALA A 96 0.10 13.31 -29.49
C ALA A 96 -0.27 12.01 -28.78
N ALA A 97 -1.30 11.29 -29.23
CA ALA A 97 -1.68 9.97 -28.70
C ALA A 97 -0.58 8.92 -28.94
N TRP A 98 -0.04 8.87 -30.16
CA TRP A 98 1.10 8.01 -30.51
C TRP A 98 2.35 8.35 -29.68
N ASP A 99 2.67 9.64 -29.58
CA ASP A 99 3.82 10.15 -28.83
C ASP A 99 3.71 9.86 -27.32
N ALA A 100 2.51 10.03 -26.75
CA ALA A 100 2.20 9.66 -25.37
C ALA A 100 2.40 8.16 -25.13
N MET A 101 1.85 7.30 -26.00
CA MET A 101 2.03 5.86 -25.89
C MET A 101 3.50 5.46 -25.91
N LEU A 102 4.27 5.93 -26.90
CA LEU A 102 5.68 5.56 -27.01
C LEU A 102 6.51 6.13 -25.85
N THR A 103 6.18 7.32 -25.36
CA THR A 103 6.79 7.90 -24.16
C THR A 103 6.53 7.01 -22.93
N LEU A 104 5.28 6.61 -22.69
CA LEU A 104 4.90 5.76 -21.56
C LEU A 104 5.54 4.36 -21.65
N MET A 105 5.57 3.74 -22.83
CA MET A 105 6.26 2.46 -23.04
C MET A 105 7.76 2.55 -22.70
N ARG A 106 8.43 3.66 -23.06
CA ARG A 106 9.83 3.89 -22.71
C ARG A 106 10.02 4.07 -21.20
N GLU A 107 9.14 4.82 -20.54
CA GLU A 107 9.18 5.00 -19.09
C GLU A 107 9.00 3.66 -18.36
N LEU A 108 8.03 2.84 -18.79
CA LEU A 108 7.79 1.50 -18.25
C LEU A 108 8.99 0.57 -18.47
N ALA A 109 9.47 0.44 -19.71
CA ALA A 109 10.61 -0.43 -20.04
C ALA A 109 11.92 -0.01 -19.34
N THR A 110 12.07 1.27 -19.03
CA THR A 110 13.22 1.78 -18.26
C THR A 110 13.07 1.52 -16.77
N SER A 111 11.87 1.72 -16.23
CA SER A 111 11.61 1.65 -14.78
C SER A 111 11.40 0.22 -14.27
N TYR A 112 10.96 -0.68 -15.15
CA TYR A 112 10.55 -2.05 -14.87
C TYR A 112 11.04 -3.01 -15.98
N PRO A 113 12.36 -3.13 -16.20
CA PRO A 113 12.92 -3.85 -17.36
C PRO A 113 12.68 -5.36 -17.34
N ASP A 114 12.37 -5.94 -16.18
CA ASP A 114 12.02 -7.37 -16.05
C ASP A 114 10.58 -7.67 -16.48
N ASP A 115 9.71 -6.65 -16.44
CA ASP A 115 8.27 -6.78 -16.70
C ASP A 115 7.84 -6.18 -18.05
N PHE A 116 8.58 -5.19 -18.53
CA PHE A 116 8.24 -4.44 -19.73
C PHE A 116 9.44 -4.36 -20.69
N VAL A 117 9.21 -4.72 -21.94
CA VAL A 117 10.24 -4.69 -22.98
C VAL A 117 9.74 -3.88 -24.17
N LEU A 118 10.55 -2.90 -24.58
CA LEU A 118 10.33 -2.15 -25.82
C LEU A 118 11.57 -2.28 -26.70
N ARG A 119 11.41 -2.79 -27.92
CA ARG A 119 12.49 -2.94 -28.91
C ARG A 119 12.05 -2.37 -30.25
N ALA A 120 12.98 -1.79 -30.99
CA ALA A 120 12.76 -1.33 -32.35
C ALA A 120 13.64 -2.12 -33.33
N VAL A 121 13.05 -2.63 -34.41
CA VAL A 121 13.73 -3.31 -35.52
C VAL A 121 13.29 -2.67 -36.83
N GLY A 122 14.09 -1.73 -37.34
CA GLY A 122 13.67 -0.90 -38.47
C GLY A 122 12.56 0.07 -38.04
N ASP A 123 11.44 0.07 -38.77
CA ASP A 123 10.25 0.89 -38.46
C ASP A 123 9.23 0.17 -37.55
N GLU A 124 9.50 -1.10 -37.23
CA GLU A 124 8.65 -1.95 -36.41
C GLU A 124 9.08 -1.92 -34.93
N TRP A 125 8.11 -1.79 -34.05
CA TRP A 125 8.27 -1.80 -32.60
C TRP A 125 7.66 -3.06 -32.01
N HIS A 126 8.41 -3.73 -31.14
CA HIS A 126 7.94 -4.85 -30.34
C HIS A 126 7.76 -4.39 -28.90
N TRP A 127 6.56 -4.60 -28.36
CA TRP A 127 6.16 -4.27 -27.00
C TRP A 127 5.75 -5.53 -26.26
N GLU A 128 6.34 -5.74 -25.09
CA GLU A 128 6.00 -6.82 -24.17
C GLU A 128 5.63 -6.21 -22.81
N ASN A 129 4.53 -6.70 -22.23
CA ASN A 129 4.11 -6.43 -20.87
C ASN A 129 3.75 -7.78 -20.24
N SER A 130 4.72 -8.36 -19.53
CA SER A 130 4.64 -9.72 -19.00
C SER A 130 3.62 -9.85 -17.88
N LEU A 131 3.34 -8.75 -17.16
CA LEU A 131 2.32 -8.70 -16.11
C LEU A 131 0.93 -9.00 -16.70
N LEU A 132 0.62 -8.46 -17.88
CA LEU A 132 -0.66 -8.66 -18.56
C LEU A 132 -0.64 -9.76 -19.62
N GLY A 133 0.52 -10.36 -19.89
CA GLY A 133 0.70 -11.35 -20.97
C GLY A 133 0.47 -10.74 -22.36
N ILE A 134 0.82 -9.47 -22.53
CA ILE A 134 0.71 -8.74 -23.81
C ILE A 134 2.04 -8.84 -24.53
N GLU A 135 1.99 -9.25 -25.79
CA GLU A 135 3.10 -9.22 -26.73
C GLU A 135 2.56 -8.75 -28.07
N ASP A 136 2.82 -7.48 -28.41
CA ASP A 136 2.31 -6.84 -29.61
C ASP A 136 3.46 -6.27 -30.44
N THR A 137 3.19 -6.14 -31.74
CA THR A 137 4.12 -5.54 -32.70
C THR A 137 3.38 -4.49 -33.51
N PHE A 138 3.95 -3.29 -33.61
CA PHE A 138 3.29 -2.16 -34.25
C PHE A 138 4.26 -1.30 -35.06
N VAL A 139 3.73 -0.50 -35.99
CA VAL A 139 4.46 0.53 -36.72
C VAL A 139 4.03 1.89 -36.20
N TYR A 140 4.97 2.68 -35.69
CA TYR A 140 4.67 3.98 -35.09
C TYR A 140 3.95 4.90 -36.08
N GLY A 141 2.75 5.33 -35.71
CA GLY A 141 1.93 6.20 -36.55
C GLY A 141 1.03 5.46 -37.55
N ASP A 142 0.94 4.13 -37.52
CA ASP A 142 -0.01 3.33 -38.30
C ASP A 142 -1.06 2.66 -37.39
N ASP A 143 -2.28 3.22 -37.35
CA ASP A 143 -3.35 2.75 -36.47
C ASP A 143 -3.81 1.32 -36.80
N ALA A 144 -3.56 0.84 -38.03
CA ALA A 144 -3.95 -0.51 -38.44
C ALA A 144 -3.09 -1.61 -37.79
N THR A 145 -1.99 -1.23 -37.13
CA THR A 145 -1.04 -2.16 -36.52
C THR A 145 -1.22 -2.32 -35.01
N LEU A 146 -2.17 -1.61 -34.41
CA LEU A 146 -2.56 -1.77 -33.00
C LEU A 146 -3.99 -2.32 -32.90
N PRO A 147 -4.31 -3.06 -31.83
CA PRO A 147 -5.67 -3.57 -31.61
C PRO A 147 -6.65 -2.45 -31.23
N GLU A 148 -6.16 -1.33 -30.69
CA GLU A 148 -6.96 -0.18 -30.25
C GLU A 148 -6.26 1.14 -30.59
N GLU A 149 -6.99 2.25 -30.44
CA GLU A 149 -6.41 3.60 -30.55
C GLU A 149 -5.22 3.76 -29.56
N PRO A 150 -4.08 4.35 -29.98
CA PRO A 150 -2.83 4.35 -29.21
C PRO A 150 -2.94 4.79 -27.75
N LEU A 151 -3.65 5.89 -27.48
CA LEU A 151 -3.79 6.40 -26.11
C LEU A 151 -4.64 5.44 -25.27
N ARG A 152 -5.74 4.93 -25.81
CA ARG A 152 -6.55 3.91 -25.15
C ARG A 152 -5.75 2.62 -24.88
N TYR A 153 -4.99 2.15 -25.86
CA TYR A 153 -4.16 0.96 -25.76
C TYR A 153 -3.17 1.02 -24.58
N ILE A 154 -2.42 2.11 -24.46
CA ILE A 154 -1.44 2.26 -23.38
C ILE A 154 -2.10 2.57 -22.03
N CYS A 155 -3.22 3.30 -22.02
CA CYS A 155 -3.95 3.59 -20.79
C CYS A 155 -4.59 2.34 -20.19
N GLY A 156 -4.79 1.26 -20.97
CA GLY A 156 -5.14 -0.06 -20.46
C GLY A 156 -3.98 -0.80 -19.75
N GLN A 157 -2.80 -0.19 -19.66
CA GLN A 157 -1.56 -0.79 -19.15
C GLN A 157 -0.84 0.10 -18.12
N ILE A 158 -1.46 1.21 -17.69
CA ILE A 158 -0.93 2.10 -16.64
C ILE A 158 -2.03 2.48 -15.65
N GLN A 159 -1.66 2.83 -14.42
CA GLN A 159 -2.61 3.17 -13.34
C GLN A 159 -3.04 4.65 -13.35
N GLU A 160 -2.31 5.49 -14.09
CA GLU A 160 -2.57 6.91 -14.21
C GLU A 160 -3.74 7.19 -15.17
N ASP A 161 -4.63 8.11 -14.80
CA ASP A 161 -5.46 8.80 -15.80
C ASP A 161 -4.56 9.75 -16.61
N VAL A 162 -4.89 9.96 -17.88
CA VAL A 162 -4.07 10.74 -18.81
C VAL A 162 -4.91 11.82 -19.48
N VAL A 163 -4.41 13.06 -19.47
CA VAL A 163 -4.93 14.16 -20.29
C VAL A 163 -3.79 14.72 -21.15
N LEU A 164 -4.05 14.89 -22.44
CA LEU A 164 -3.13 15.52 -23.39
C LEU A 164 -3.63 16.92 -23.73
N LEU A 165 -2.78 17.91 -23.46
CA LEU A 165 -3.06 19.31 -23.71
C LEU A 165 -2.39 19.78 -25.00
N ASP A 166 -3.20 20.21 -25.96
CA ASP A 166 -2.72 20.91 -27.16
C ASP A 166 -2.28 22.33 -26.80
N HIS A 167 -1.16 22.79 -27.36
CA HIS A 167 -0.69 24.17 -27.21
C HIS A 167 -0.90 24.95 -28.51
N ARG A 168 -2.05 25.65 -28.60
CA ARG A 168 -2.39 26.51 -29.74
C ARG A 168 -2.81 27.90 -29.28
N ALA A 169 -2.54 28.90 -30.12
CA ALA A 169 -2.92 30.30 -29.87
C ALA A 169 -2.51 30.84 -28.48
N GLY A 170 -1.38 30.35 -27.94
CA GLY A 170 -0.88 30.76 -26.62
C GLY A 170 -1.68 30.22 -25.43
N GLN A 171 -2.58 29.26 -25.65
CA GLN A 171 -3.39 28.58 -24.64
C GLN A 171 -3.17 27.06 -24.67
N LEU A 172 -3.59 26.39 -23.59
CA LEU A 172 -3.56 24.93 -23.49
C LEU A 172 -5.00 24.43 -23.50
N PHE A 173 -5.30 23.38 -24.27
CA PHE A 173 -6.66 22.82 -24.39
C PHE A 173 -6.64 21.31 -24.15
N ALA A 174 -7.58 20.81 -23.34
CA ALA A 174 -7.73 19.38 -23.08
C ALA A 174 -8.45 18.69 -24.25
N ASP A 175 -7.69 18.23 -25.23
CA ASP A 175 -8.25 17.74 -26.50
C ASP A 175 -8.13 16.22 -26.67
N ALA A 176 -7.40 15.55 -25.80
CA ALA A 176 -7.33 14.10 -25.75
C ALA A 176 -7.09 13.58 -24.32
N GLY A 177 -7.52 12.36 -24.03
CA GLY A 177 -7.35 11.77 -22.71
C GLY A 177 -8.12 10.47 -22.50
N VAL A 178 -7.74 9.78 -21.43
CA VAL A 178 -8.45 8.65 -20.80
C VAL A 178 -8.53 8.97 -19.32
N VAL A 179 -9.74 9.24 -18.84
CA VAL A 179 -9.97 9.64 -17.44
C VAL A 179 -11.12 8.82 -16.86
N THR A 180 -10.74 7.87 -16.01
CA THR A 180 -11.66 6.88 -15.43
C THR A 180 -11.80 7.03 -13.92
N PHE A 181 -10.84 7.65 -13.26
CA PHE A 181 -10.78 7.80 -11.80
C PHE A 181 -10.94 9.26 -11.37
N ALA A 182 -11.74 10.05 -12.09
CA ALA A 182 -11.93 11.48 -11.80
C ALA A 182 -12.43 11.75 -10.37
N ALA A 183 -12.00 12.89 -9.80
CA ALA A 183 -12.39 13.37 -8.48
C ALA A 183 -13.43 14.50 -8.57
N ASP A 184 -14.71 14.17 -8.75
CA ASP A 184 -15.84 15.12 -8.85
C ASP A 184 -15.74 16.10 -10.04
N TRP A 185 -15.23 15.61 -11.18
CA TRP A 185 -15.23 16.32 -12.46
C TRP A 185 -15.49 15.34 -13.62
N SER A 186 -15.78 15.87 -14.81
CA SER A 186 -16.14 15.10 -16.01
C SER A 186 -15.19 15.43 -17.15
N PHE A 187 -14.40 14.45 -17.57
CA PHE A 187 -13.53 14.61 -18.73
C PHE A 187 -14.35 14.80 -20.02
N GLY A 188 -15.43 14.04 -20.19
CA GLY A 188 -16.31 14.17 -21.36
C GLY A 188 -16.92 15.57 -21.52
N PHE A 189 -17.16 16.28 -20.41
CA PHE A 189 -17.57 17.68 -20.42
C PHE A 189 -16.42 18.64 -20.77
N ASP A 190 -15.22 18.38 -20.25
CA ASP A 190 -14.05 19.26 -20.39
C ASP A 190 -13.33 19.15 -21.75
N VAL A 191 -13.64 18.15 -22.57
CA VAL A 191 -13.00 17.97 -23.89
C VAL A 191 -13.16 19.23 -24.75
N GLY A 192 -12.04 19.76 -25.23
CA GLY A 192 -11.97 20.96 -26.06
C GLY A 192 -11.91 22.28 -25.29
N MET A 193 -12.05 22.26 -23.96
CA MET A 193 -11.93 23.46 -23.13
C MET A 193 -10.48 23.86 -22.90
N SER A 194 -10.25 25.16 -22.77
CA SER A 194 -8.95 25.70 -22.38
C SER A 194 -8.65 25.49 -20.90
N PHE A 195 -7.37 25.48 -20.55
CA PHE A 195 -6.89 25.39 -19.17
C PHE A 195 -7.55 26.41 -18.24
N LEU A 196 -7.83 27.64 -18.73
CA LEU A 196 -8.48 28.68 -17.93
C LEU A 196 -9.99 28.47 -17.76
N GLU A 197 -10.65 27.81 -18.72
CA GLU A 197 -12.07 27.46 -18.66
C GLU A 197 -12.29 26.31 -17.67
N ILE A 198 -11.51 25.23 -17.80
CA ILE A 198 -11.56 24.05 -16.92
C ILE A 198 -11.34 24.47 -15.45
N HIS A 199 -10.37 25.34 -15.19
CA HIS A 199 -10.07 25.80 -13.82
C HIS A 199 -10.94 26.99 -13.37
N GLY A 200 -11.95 27.37 -14.14
CA GLY A 200 -12.88 28.44 -13.78
C GLY A 200 -13.61 28.25 -12.43
N PRO A 201 -14.02 27.02 -12.06
CA PRO A 201 -14.72 26.76 -10.79
C PRO A 201 -13.84 26.77 -9.54
N VAL A 202 -12.50 26.78 -9.65
CA VAL A 202 -11.62 26.65 -8.47
C VAL A 202 -11.64 27.95 -7.64
N PRO A 203 -12.04 27.91 -6.35
CA PRO A 203 -12.20 29.11 -5.53
C PRO A 203 -10.84 29.74 -5.18
N ARG A 204 -10.81 31.07 -5.00
CA ARG A 204 -9.63 31.88 -4.60
C ARG A 204 -8.46 31.93 -5.58
N VAL A 205 -8.40 31.04 -6.58
CA VAL A 205 -7.21 30.88 -7.42
C VAL A 205 -7.08 31.98 -8.51
N ARG A 206 -8.21 32.59 -8.91
CA ARG A 206 -8.21 33.73 -9.85
C ARG A 206 -7.62 34.99 -9.20
N ASP A 207 -7.97 35.26 -7.95
CA ASP A 207 -7.52 36.45 -7.21
C ASP A 207 -6.04 36.35 -6.81
N GLU A 208 -5.54 35.13 -6.58
CA GLU A 208 -4.15 34.85 -6.19
C GLU A 208 -3.20 34.66 -7.39
N GLY A 209 -3.74 34.58 -8.62
CA GLY A 209 -2.99 34.43 -9.87
C GLY A 209 -2.27 33.09 -10.03
N VAL A 210 -2.59 32.08 -9.22
CA VAL A 210 -1.92 30.77 -9.23
C VAL A 210 -2.20 30.01 -10.54
N ILE A 211 -3.44 30.03 -11.05
CA ILE A 211 -3.80 29.40 -12.34
C ILE A 211 -3.00 30.04 -13.48
N THR A 212 -2.93 31.37 -13.55
CA THR A 212 -2.18 32.06 -14.62
C THR A 212 -0.69 31.73 -14.58
N ARG A 213 -0.07 31.66 -13.40
CA ARG A 213 1.33 31.24 -13.26
C ARG A 213 1.54 29.80 -13.68
N ALA A 214 0.64 28.89 -13.28
CA ALA A 214 0.68 27.49 -13.71
C ALA A 214 0.54 27.37 -15.24
N HIS A 215 -0.39 28.11 -15.85
CA HIS A 215 -0.59 28.14 -17.29
C HIS A 215 0.69 28.57 -18.04
N GLU A 216 1.32 29.66 -17.61
CA GLU A 216 2.57 30.14 -18.20
C GLU A 216 3.74 29.18 -18.00
N PHE A 217 3.81 28.51 -16.84
CA PHE A 217 4.80 27.48 -16.57
C PHE A 217 4.64 26.29 -17.52
N LEU A 218 3.43 25.73 -17.64
CA LEU A 218 3.12 24.58 -18.49
C LEU A 218 3.48 24.83 -19.95
N LYS A 219 3.19 26.03 -20.46
CA LYS A 219 3.55 26.44 -21.82
C LYS A 219 5.05 26.43 -22.10
N ARG A 220 5.89 26.53 -21.06
CA ARG A 220 7.36 26.58 -21.17
C ARG A 220 8.05 25.24 -20.88
N LEU A 221 7.30 24.21 -20.50
CA LEU A 221 7.84 22.87 -20.28
C LEU A 221 8.66 22.39 -21.48
N GLN A 222 9.84 21.85 -21.17
CA GLN A 222 10.77 21.28 -22.15
C GLN A 222 10.71 19.75 -22.10
N PRO A 223 10.94 19.06 -23.23
CA PRO A 223 11.06 17.60 -23.24
C PRO A 223 12.14 17.10 -22.28
N HIS A 224 11.99 15.86 -21.80
CA HIS A 224 12.94 15.16 -20.90
C HIS A 224 13.19 15.83 -19.55
N ARG A 225 12.31 16.75 -19.13
CA ARG A 225 12.32 17.38 -17.80
C ARG A 225 10.93 17.30 -17.19
N PRO A 226 10.50 16.11 -16.72
CA PRO A 226 9.21 15.96 -16.08
C PRO A 226 9.17 16.78 -14.79
N TYR A 227 8.03 17.40 -14.55
CA TYR A 227 7.70 18.00 -13.26
C TYR A 227 6.55 17.23 -12.65
N ARG A 228 6.39 17.37 -11.33
CA ARG A 228 5.25 16.80 -10.63
C ARG A 228 4.70 17.75 -9.57
N ARG A 229 3.48 17.45 -9.15
CA ARG A 229 2.83 18.07 -8.00
C ARG A 229 1.91 17.06 -7.32
N THR A 230 1.50 17.37 -6.10
CA THR A 230 0.44 16.63 -5.42
C THR A 230 -0.87 17.42 -5.41
N ASN A 231 -1.97 16.69 -5.56
CA ASN A 231 -3.32 17.16 -5.24
C ASN A 231 -3.95 16.17 -4.26
N TRP A 232 -4.98 16.59 -3.52
CA TRP A 232 -5.60 15.70 -2.53
C TRP A 232 -7.06 16.05 -2.30
N THR A 233 -7.83 15.06 -1.85
CA THR A 233 -9.17 15.22 -1.28
C THR A 233 -9.44 14.09 -0.27
N LEU A 234 -10.64 14.04 0.30
CA LEU A 234 -11.15 12.86 0.99
C LEU A 234 -12.20 12.16 0.13
N THR A 235 -12.23 10.84 0.17
CA THR A 235 -13.20 10.02 -0.55
C THR A 235 -13.81 8.99 0.41
N ILE A 236 -15.08 8.67 0.23
CA ILE A 236 -15.77 7.67 1.07
C ILE A 236 -15.76 6.33 0.33
N GLY A 237 -15.25 5.31 1.01
CA GLY A 237 -14.85 4.04 0.42
C GLY A 237 -13.57 4.14 -0.42
N ARG A 238 -13.03 2.97 -0.80
CA ARG A 238 -11.97 2.84 -1.79
C ARG A 238 -12.60 2.89 -3.20
N ARG A 239 -13.18 4.04 -3.56
CA ARG A 239 -13.80 4.27 -4.88
C ARG A 239 -12.92 5.16 -5.72
N LEU A 240 -12.37 4.63 -6.80
CA LEU A 240 -11.53 5.39 -7.73
C LEU A 240 -12.38 6.30 -8.64
N ASP A 241 -13.48 5.78 -9.16
CA ASP A 241 -14.43 6.53 -10.01
C ASP A 241 -15.48 7.27 -9.17
N VAL A 242 -15.16 8.50 -8.77
CA VAL A 242 -16.08 9.46 -8.14
C VAL A 242 -16.35 10.64 -9.08
N SER A 243 -16.51 10.32 -10.36
CA SER A 243 -16.85 11.24 -11.45
C SER A 243 -18.27 11.82 -11.31
N THR A 244 -18.51 12.97 -11.94
CA THR A 244 -19.83 13.63 -11.95
C THR A 244 -20.91 12.74 -12.58
N GLU A 245 -20.54 11.93 -13.57
CA GLU A 245 -21.38 10.97 -14.29
C GLU A 245 -22.03 9.95 -13.35
N ARG A 246 -21.34 9.59 -12.26
CA ARG A 246 -21.81 8.61 -11.27
C ARG A 246 -22.21 9.24 -9.94
N TYR A 247 -22.41 10.56 -9.90
CA TYR A 247 -22.79 11.27 -8.67
C TYR A 247 -23.93 10.61 -7.88
N PRO A 248 -25.03 10.10 -8.49
CA PRO A 248 -26.08 9.42 -7.73
C PRO A 248 -25.62 8.17 -6.94
N GLU A 249 -24.52 7.55 -7.33
CA GLU A 249 -24.01 6.31 -6.73
C GLU A 249 -23.05 6.54 -5.55
N TRP A 250 -22.43 7.72 -5.47
CA TRP A 250 -21.41 8.03 -4.45
C TRP A 250 -21.71 9.32 -3.67
N GLY A 251 -22.46 10.27 -4.23
CA GLY A 251 -22.86 11.51 -3.57
C GLY A 251 -23.62 11.30 -2.25
N PRO A 252 -24.58 10.35 -2.16
CA PRO A 252 -25.29 10.03 -0.92
C PRO A 252 -24.37 9.55 0.22
N ASP A 253 -23.19 9.02 -0.08
CA ASP A 253 -22.26 8.51 0.93
C ASP A 253 -21.80 9.63 1.89
N ARG A 254 -21.77 10.89 1.42
CA ARG A 254 -21.43 12.09 2.23
C ARG A 254 -22.38 12.32 3.40
N GLU A 255 -23.65 11.92 3.28
CA GLU A 255 -24.63 11.98 4.39
C GLU A 255 -24.55 10.72 5.26
N MET A 256 -24.39 9.55 4.62
CA MET A 256 -24.29 8.27 5.31
C MET A 256 -23.11 8.24 6.29
N ILE A 257 -21.94 8.76 5.88
CA ILE A 257 -20.72 8.69 6.68
C ILE A 257 -20.84 9.49 7.99
N LEU A 258 -21.72 10.49 8.06
CA LEU A 258 -21.98 11.25 9.28
C LEU A 258 -22.68 10.42 10.36
N GLN A 259 -23.36 9.34 9.98
CA GLN A 259 -24.07 8.44 10.88
C GLN A 259 -23.27 7.18 11.24
N ALA A 260 -22.15 6.93 10.55
CA ALA A 260 -21.28 5.79 10.84
C ALA A 260 -20.70 5.87 12.26
N ASP A 261 -20.43 4.73 12.91
CA ASP A 261 -19.60 4.68 14.12
C ASP A 261 -18.14 5.04 13.80
N ASP A 262 -17.32 5.31 14.82
CA ASP A 262 -15.95 5.80 14.61
C ASP A 262 -15.04 4.75 13.97
N ALA A 263 -15.21 3.47 14.27
CA ALA A 263 -14.44 2.40 13.66
C ALA A 263 -14.73 2.31 12.15
N THR A 264 -16.00 2.46 11.77
CA THR A 264 -16.45 2.47 10.38
C THR A 264 -16.04 3.76 9.66
N PHE A 265 -16.10 4.90 10.35
CA PHE A 265 -15.67 6.18 9.82
C PHE A 265 -14.18 6.14 9.41
N GLY A 266 -13.31 5.67 10.31
CA GLY A 266 -11.87 5.52 10.04
C GLY A 266 -11.55 4.62 8.85
N ARG A 267 -12.27 3.49 8.72
CA ARG A 267 -12.12 2.54 7.60
C ARG A 267 -12.65 3.06 6.27
N LEU A 268 -13.74 3.83 6.29
CA LEU A 268 -14.42 4.25 5.05
C LEU A 268 -13.91 5.59 4.52
N VAL A 269 -13.52 6.54 5.37
CA VAL A 269 -12.96 7.80 4.88
C VAL A 269 -11.52 7.56 4.45
N HIS A 270 -11.22 7.81 3.19
CA HIS A 270 -9.89 7.67 2.61
C HIS A 270 -9.30 9.05 2.33
N LEU A 271 -8.02 9.22 2.69
CA LEU A 271 -7.19 10.27 2.13
C LEU A 271 -6.82 9.86 0.70
N ARG A 272 -7.35 10.61 -0.27
CA ARG A 272 -7.10 10.42 -1.69
C ARG A 272 -6.05 11.44 -2.13
N VAL A 273 -4.95 10.96 -2.70
CA VAL A 273 -3.85 11.79 -3.18
C VAL A 273 -3.61 11.50 -4.65
N GLU A 274 -3.44 12.55 -5.44
CA GLU A 274 -3.01 12.46 -6.82
C GLU A 274 -1.57 12.94 -6.93
N VAL A 275 -0.67 12.07 -7.40
CA VAL A 275 0.64 12.50 -7.89
C VAL A 275 0.48 12.79 -9.37
N GLN A 276 0.70 14.05 -9.73
CA GLN A 276 0.40 14.55 -11.05
C GLN A 276 1.68 14.90 -11.78
N HIS A 277 2.00 14.17 -12.85
CA HIS A 277 3.18 14.45 -13.67
C HIS A 277 2.83 15.33 -14.88
N LEU A 278 3.75 16.23 -15.19
CA LEU A 278 3.66 17.23 -16.26
C LEU A 278 4.83 17.05 -17.20
N ILE A 279 4.56 16.53 -18.40
CA ILE A 279 5.57 16.07 -19.34
C ILE A 279 5.33 16.76 -20.69
N ARG A 280 6.35 17.42 -21.24
CA ARG A 280 6.31 17.86 -22.64
C ARG A 280 6.66 16.65 -23.51
N LEU A 281 5.72 16.24 -24.36
CA LEU A 281 5.95 15.15 -25.29
C LEU A 281 6.91 15.60 -26.41
N PRO A 282 7.93 14.79 -26.75
CA PRO A 282 9.04 15.21 -27.60
C PRO A 282 8.66 15.40 -29.08
N ASP A 283 7.77 14.58 -29.63
CA ASP A 283 7.49 14.57 -31.08
C ASP A 283 6.35 15.53 -31.45
N SER A 284 5.27 15.51 -30.68
CA SER A 284 4.05 16.29 -30.87
C SER A 284 4.13 17.66 -30.24
N GLY A 285 4.97 17.83 -29.22
CA GLY A 285 5.03 19.05 -28.42
C GLY A 285 3.79 19.27 -27.54
N ALA A 286 2.85 18.33 -27.42
CA ALA A 286 1.73 18.42 -26.48
C ALA A 286 2.22 18.29 -25.02
N VAL A 287 1.41 18.74 -24.05
CA VAL A 287 1.67 18.44 -22.62
C VAL A 287 0.89 17.20 -22.23
N MET A 288 1.57 16.17 -21.78
CA MET A 288 0.96 15.01 -21.11
C MET A 288 0.84 15.30 -19.61
N PHE A 289 -0.38 15.21 -19.11
CA PHE A 289 -0.74 15.31 -17.71
C PHE A 289 -1.15 13.92 -17.21
N LEU A 290 -0.29 13.30 -16.41
CA LEU A 290 -0.58 12.01 -15.78
C LEU A 290 -1.14 12.27 -14.38
N ILE A 291 -2.15 11.51 -13.98
CA ILE A 291 -2.82 11.63 -12.69
C ILE A 291 -2.83 10.26 -12.02
N ARG A 292 -1.80 9.98 -11.19
CA ARG A 292 -1.74 8.73 -10.41
C ARG A 292 -2.51 8.90 -9.11
N THR A 293 -3.56 8.12 -8.89
CA THR A 293 -4.41 8.20 -7.68
C THR A 293 -4.01 7.15 -6.65
N TYR A 294 -3.64 7.60 -5.45
CA TYR A 294 -3.39 6.77 -4.27
C TYR A 294 -4.49 7.00 -3.22
N MET A 295 -4.88 5.96 -2.49
CA MET A 295 -5.90 6.05 -1.45
C MET A 295 -5.51 5.25 -0.22
N LEU A 296 -5.54 5.90 0.96
CA LEU A 296 -5.41 5.22 2.24
C LEU A 296 -6.59 5.58 3.17
N PRO A 297 -7.17 4.60 3.87
CA PRO A 297 -8.19 4.88 4.89
C PRO A 297 -7.58 5.65 6.06
N LEU A 298 -8.40 6.47 6.74
CA LEU A 298 -7.94 7.32 7.84
C LEU A 298 -7.44 6.51 9.04
N ASP A 299 -7.91 5.29 9.24
CA ASP A 299 -7.37 4.39 10.27
C ASP A 299 -5.91 4.01 10.03
N VAL A 300 -5.53 3.71 8.79
CA VAL A 300 -4.13 3.49 8.40
C VAL A 300 -3.34 4.79 8.49
N VAL A 301 -3.87 5.93 8.03
CA VAL A 301 -3.21 7.24 8.17
C VAL A 301 -2.95 7.57 9.64
N ALA A 302 -3.88 7.22 10.54
CA ALA A 302 -3.76 7.47 11.97
C ALA A 302 -2.68 6.63 12.66
N THR A 303 -2.26 5.50 12.10
CA THR A 303 -1.16 4.69 12.65
C THR A 303 0.19 5.41 12.60
N VAL A 304 0.33 6.40 11.71
CA VAL A 304 1.55 7.19 11.54
C VAL A 304 1.39 8.53 12.24
N GLU A 305 1.92 8.65 13.45
CA GLU A 305 1.71 9.81 14.33
C GLU A 305 1.92 11.19 13.65
N PRO A 306 3.03 11.42 12.89
CA PRO A 306 3.19 12.68 12.17
C PRO A 306 2.10 12.96 11.13
N TRP A 307 1.62 11.93 10.43
CA TRP A 307 0.57 12.06 9.42
C TRP A 307 -0.78 12.35 10.07
N ARG A 308 -1.12 11.60 11.11
CA ARG A 308 -2.33 11.77 11.91
C ARG A 308 -2.49 13.20 12.39
N ARG A 309 -1.47 13.72 13.09
CA ARG A 309 -1.47 15.09 13.64
C ARG A 309 -1.61 16.12 12.53
N ARG A 310 -0.82 16.01 11.47
CA ARG A 310 -0.82 17.01 10.39
C ARG A 310 -2.13 17.00 9.60
N ALA A 311 -2.66 15.81 9.29
CA ALA A 311 -3.94 15.69 8.61
C ALA A 311 -5.08 16.27 9.47
N ALA A 312 -5.06 16.07 10.78
CA ALA A 312 -6.03 16.66 11.69
C ALA A 312 -6.01 18.19 11.64
N GLU A 313 -4.83 18.81 11.76
CA GLU A 313 -4.67 20.27 11.73
C GLU A 313 -5.06 20.86 10.37
N VAL A 314 -4.65 20.22 9.27
CA VAL A 314 -5.02 20.67 7.93
C VAL A 314 -6.53 20.62 7.71
N LEU A 315 -7.21 19.55 8.14
CA LEU A 315 -8.66 19.40 7.95
C LEU A 315 -9.47 20.37 8.82
N ASP A 316 -9.03 20.60 10.05
CA ASP A 316 -9.66 21.54 10.98
C ASP A 316 -9.57 22.98 10.47
N GLU A 317 -8.39 23.38 9.99
CA GLU A 317 -8.09 24.75 9.55
C GLU A 317 -8.52 25.03 8.10
N LEU A 318 -8.82 24.00 7.31
CA LEU A 318 -9.13 24.14 5.89
C LEU A 318 -10.29 25.14 5.68
N PRO A 319 -10.11 26.20 4.87
CA PRO A 319 -11.16 27.17 4.60
C PRO A 319 -12.40 26.52 3.97
N ASP A 320 -13.58 26.97 4.40
CA ASP A 320 -14.85 26.33 4.05
C ASP A 320 -15.11 26.23 2.54
N ASP A 321 -14.76 27.25 1.77
CA ASP A 321 -14.93 27.23 0.31
C ASP A 321 -13.96 26.26 -0.39
N MET A 322 -12.75 26.07 0.14
CA MET A 322 -11.85 25.02 -0.34
C MET A 322 -12.38 23.63 0.03
N ALA A 323 -12.93 23.48 1.23
CA ALA A 323 -13.53 22.23 1.66
C ALA A 323 -14.82 21.90 0.88
N ASP A 324 -15.61 22.91 0.53
CA ASP A 324 -16.81 22.78 -0.30
C ASP A 324 -16.43 22.37 -1.72
N TYR A 325 -15.44 23.04 -2.33
CA TYR A 325 -14.89 22.67 -3.64
C TYR A 325 -14.32 21.24 -3.66
N LYS A 326 -13.65 20.80 -2.58
CA LYS A 326 -13.16 19.42 -2.45
C LYS A 326 -14.28 18.41 -2.15
N GLY A 327 -15.50 18.87 -1.87
CA GLY A 327 -16.65 18.03 -1.54
C GLY A 327 -16.63 17.43 -0.13
N ILE A 328 -15.82 17.97 0.78
CA ILE A 328 -15.57 17.42 2.13
C ILE A 328 -16.16 18.27 3.26
N ILE A 329 -16.70 19.46 2.96
CA ILE A 329 -17.19 20.43 3.95
C ILE A 329 -18.11 19.81 5.01
N LYS A 330 -18.98 18.88 4.62
CA LYS A 330 -19.96 18.24 5.51
C LYS A 330 -19.33 17.40 6.62
N TYR A 331 -18.15 16.83 6.38
CA TYR A 331 -17.54 15.85 7.29
C TYR A 331 -16.07 16.15 7.65
N LYS A 332 -15.47 17.24 7.14
CA LYS A 332 -14.07 17.62 7.45
C LYS A 332 -13.82 17.76 8.95
N ASP A 333 -14.73 18.41 9.67
CA ASP A 333 -14.55 18.66 11.10
C ASP A 333 -14.68 17.36 11.91
N ARG A 334 -15.53 16.43 11.44
CA ARG A 334 -15.60 15.09 12.01
C ARG A 334 -14.31 14.32 11.76
N ALA A 335 -13.76 14.39 10.55
CA ALA A 335 -12.49 13.74 10.21
C ALA A 335 -11.31 14.31 11.03
N ALA A 336 -11.26 15.64 11.22
CA ALA A 336 -10.26 16.28 12.06
C ALA A 336 -10.36 15.82 13.52
N ARG A 337 -11.56 15.85 14.12
CA ARG A 337 -11.79 15.34 15.48
C ARG A 337 -11.42 13.86 15.59
N TRP A 338 -11.88 13.04 14.64
CA TRP A 338 -11.58 11.61 14.61
C TRP A 338 -10.07 11.35 14.58
N LEU A 339 -9.29 12.09 13.79
CA LEU A 339 -7.83 11.95 13.75
C LEU A 339 -7.14 12.41 15.04
N ARG A 340 -7.66 13.44 15.73
CA ARG A 340 -7.15 13.89 17.04
C ARG A 340 -7.43 12.85 18.12
N ASP A 341 -8.66 12.36 18.14
CA ASP A 341 -9.21 11.41 19.11
C ASP A 341 -8.77 9.98 18.84
N ALA A 342 -8.25 9.70 17.63
CA ALA A 342 -7.41 8.56 17.33
C ALA A 342 -6.08 8.71 18.08
N VAL A 343 -6.14 8.77 19.41
CA VAL A 343 -5.04 8.36 20.28
C VAL A 343 -4.66 6.98 19.77
N SER A 344 -3.39 6.78 19.40
CA SER A 344 -2.85 5.45 19.08
C SER A 344 -3.45 4.49 20.07
N ALA A 345 -4.38 3.64 19.61
CA ALA A 345 -5.26 2.93 20.50
C ALA A 345 -4.38 2.08 21.43
N GLU A 346 -4.20 2.54 22.67
CA GLU A 346 -4.02 1.64 23.80
C GLU A 346 -5.28 0.77 23.80
N ARG A 347 -5.12 -0.40 23.18
CA ARG A 347 -6.19 -1.36 22.86
C ARG A 347 -7.00 -1.64 24.11
N THR A 348 -8.21 -1.10 24.17
CA THR A 348 -9.24 -1.56 25.08
C THR A 348 -9.78 -2.89 24.55
N THR A 349 -9.50 -3.96 25.29
CA THR A 349 -10.04 -5.33 25.20
C THR A 349 -11.30 -5.55 24.35
N ALA A 350 -11.10 -5.98 23.10
CA ALA A 350 -11.92 -6.95 22.36
C ALA A 350 -11.20 -7.30 21.05
N GLU A 351 -10.86 -8.58 20.88
CA GLU A 351 -10.33 -9.22 19.66
C GLU A 351 -9.39 -8.39 18.78
N VAL A 352 -8.08 -8.48 19.02
CA VAL A 352 -7.11 -7.89 18.09
C VAL A 352 -5.97 -8.85 17.74
N ARG A 353 -5.87 -9.07 16.43
CA ARG A 353 -4.67 -9.56 15.73
C ARG A 353 -3.73 -8.35 15.56
N SER A 354 -2.53 -8.45 16.10
CA SER A 354 -1.55 -7.36 16.27
C SER A 354 -0.86 -6.92 14.99
N ASP A 355 -0.68 -5.60 14.86
CA ASP A 355 -0.26 -4.90 13.64
C ASP A 355 1.21 -4.43 13.64
N HIS A 356 2.12 -5.12 14.34
CA HIS A 356 3.53 -4.67 14.46
C HIS A 356 4.61 -5.73 14.20
N GLY A 357 4.27 -6.92 13.66
CA GLY A 357 5.26 -7.97 13.41
C GLY A 357 5.99 -8.51 14.65
N LEU A 358 5.62 -8.01 15.85
CA LEU A 358 6.11 -8.45 17.14
C LEU A 358 5.43 -9.76 17.55
N PRO A 359 6.15 -10.69 18.19
CA PRO A 359 5.54 -11.89 18.76
C PRO A 359 4.48 -11.51 19.79
N VAL A 360 3.27 -12.03 19.61
CA VAL A 360 2.19 -11.93 20.60
C VAL A 360 1.91 -13.31 21.14
N TRP A 361 2.02 -13.43 22.45
CA TRP A 361 1.80 -14.68 23.15
C TRP A 361 0.38 -14.73 23.69
N PRO A 362 -0.34 -15.85 23.52
CA PRO A 362 -1.66 -15.98 24.09
C PRO A 362 -1.56 -16.04 25.62
N THR A 363 -2.50 -15.42 26.34
CA THR A 363 -2.51 -15.40 27.81
C THR A 363 -2.83 -16.77 28.42
N THR A 364 -3.35 -17.68 27.61
CA THR A 364 -3.60 -19.08 27.93
C THR A 364 -3.17 -19.93 26.74
N PRO A 365 -2.66 -21.17 26.94
CA PRO A 365 -2.28 -22.03 25.82
C PRO A 365 -3.46 -22.30 24.87
N ASP A 366 -3.17 -22.33 23.57
CA ASP A 366 -4.18 -22.63 22.55
C ASP A 366 -4.75 -24.05 22.72
N ALA A 367 -5.99 -24.26 22.31
CA ALA A 367 -6.56 -25.60 22.28
C ALA A 367 -5.89 -26.46 21.19
N ILE A 368 -5.85 -27.78 21.39
CA ILE A 368 -5.40 -28.72 20.36
C ILE A 368 -6.36 -28.69 19.17
N ASP A 369 -5.83 -28.51 17.95
CA ASP A 369 -6.61 -28.64 16.72
C ASP A 369 -6.96 -30.12 16.47
N PRO A 370 -8.26 -30.50 16.51
CA PRO A 370 -8.66 -31.89 16.32
C PRO A 370 -8.49 -32.40 14.89
N ALA A 371 -8.16 -31.53 13.92
CA ALA A 371 -7.89 -31.93 12.53
C ALA A 371 -6.48 -32.51 12.31
N GLY A 372 -5.59 -32.47 13.31
CA GLY A 372 -4.24 -33.02 13.22
C GLY A 372 -4.23 -34.54 13.05
N THR A 373 -3.43 -35.06 12.11
CA THR A 373 -3.24 -36.51 11.91
C THR A 373 -2.10 -37.09 12.74
N SER A 374 -1.27 -36.22 13.33
CA SER A 374 -0.26 -36.52 14.34
C SER A 374 0.13 -35.24 15.07
N PHE A 375 0.66 -35.34 16.28
CA PHE A 375 1.05 -34.19 17.09
C PHE A 375 2.52 -34.27 17.53
N LEU A 376 3.21 -33.14 17.48
CA LEU A 376 4.53 -32.95 18.08
C LEU A 376 4.40 -31.86 19.15
N VAL A 377 4.51 -32.25 20.42
CA VAL A 377 4.55 -31.31 21.54
C VAL A 377 6.00 -31.11 21.95
N VAL A 378 6.48 -29.88 21.93
CA VAL A 378 7.85 -29.50 22.30
C VAL A 378 7.78 -28.67 23.58
N ALA A 379 8.37 -29.17 24.65
CA ALA A 379 8.51 -28.49 25.93
C ALA A 379 9.97 -28.12 26.13
N VAL A 380 10.26 -26.83 26.32
CA VAL A 380 11.63 -26.33 26.50
C VAL A 380 11.75 -25.59 27.83
N GLY A 381 12.68 -26.03 28.67
CA GLY A 381 12.93 -25.45 29.99
C GLY A 381 12.26 -26.19 31.15
N ASP A 382 12.54 -25.75 32.37
CA ASP A 382 12.21 -26.45 33.63
C ASP A 382 11.08 -25.79 34.46
N GLU A 383 10.46 -24.72 33.94
CA GLU A 383 9.39 -24.03 34.65
C GLU A 383 8.13 -24.90 34.78
N ALA A 384 7.50 -24.89 35.95
CA ALA A 384 6.31 -25.73 36.23
C ALA A 384 5.19 -25.51 35.20
N VAL A 385 4.99 -24.26 34.76
CA VAL A 385 3.99 -23.92 33.74
C VAL A 385 4.28 -24.59 32.39
N VAL A 386 5.55 -24.75 32.01
CA VAL A 386 5.93 -25.46 30.77
C VAL A 386 5.49 -26.92 30.85
N GLY A 387 5.73 -27.56 32.00
CA GLY A 387 5.27 -28.92 32.28
C GLY A 387 3.75 -29.07 32.26
N ASP A 388 3.02 -28.16 32.92
CA ASP A 388 1.57 -28.19 33.01
C ASP A 388 0.88 -28.03 31.64
N VAL A 389 1.40 -27.11 30.82
CA VAL A 389 0.91 -26.84 29.47
C VAL A 389 1.20 -28.03 28.55
N ALA A 390 2.44 -28.53 28.56
CA ALA A 390 2.82 -29.70 27.76
C ALA A 390 1.98 -30.93 28.14
N HIS A 391 1.77 -31.18 29.43
CA HIS A 391 0.92 -32.27 29.91
C HIS A 391 -0.52 -32.13 29.41
N THR A 392 -1.09 -30.93 29.48
CA THR A 392 -2.47 -30.65 29.00
C THR A 392 -2.60 -30.89 27.50
N TRP A 393 -1.64 -30.40 26.71
CA TRP A 393 -1.60 -30.62 25.27
C TRP A 393 -1.42 -32.08 24.90
N VAL A 394 -0.47 -32.80 25.52
CA VAL A 394 -0.25 -34.23 25.28
C VAL A 394 -1.50 -35.04 25.61
N SER A 395 -2.09 -34.83 26.79
CA SER A 395 -3.30 -35.56 27.20
C SER A 395 -4.48 -35.35 26.25
N THR A 396 -4.59 -34.16 25.65
CA THR A 396 -5.67 -33.84 24.70
C THR A 396 -5.36 -34.41 23.32
N ALA A 397 -4.11 -34.29 22.85
CA ALA A 397 -3.65 -34.75 21.55
C ALA A 397 -3.63 -36.28 21.42
N GLU A 398 -3.22 -37.01 22.46
CA GLU A 398 -3.20 -38.48 22.49
C GLU A 398 -4.59 -39.10 22.35
N ALA A 399 -5.64 -38.38 22.75
CA ALA A 399 -7.03 -38.80 22.53
C ALA A 399 -7.47 -38.70 21.06
N ILE A 400 -6.72 -37.97 20.23
CA ILE A 400 -7.07 -37.65 18.84
C ILE A 400 -6.19 -38.44 17.86
N ALA A 401 -4.85 -38.36 17.99
CA ALA A 401 -3.91 -38.99 17.06
C ALA A 401 -2.55 -39.30 17.72
N PRO A 402 -1.66 -40.05 17.06
CA PRO A 402 -0.32 -40.33 17.57
C PRO A 402 0.41 -39.03 17.92
N THR A 403 0.90 -38.96 19.17
CA THR A 403 1.53 -37.77 19.74
C THR A 403 2.95 -38.10 20.17
N ARG A 404 3.89 -37.23 19.84
CA ARG A 404 5.28 -37.27 20.31
C ARG A 404 5.54 -36.07 21.20
N LEU A 405 5.95 -36.32 22.44
CA LEU A 405 6.50 -35.30 23.32
C LEU A 405 8.02 -35.25 23.16
N LEU A 406 8.57 -34.06 22.96
CA LEU A 406 9.99 -33.76 23.01
C LEU A 406 10.22 -32.77 24.16
N VAL A 407 11.07 -33.14 25.11
CA VAL A 407 11.46 -32.30 26.23
C VAL A 407 12.92 -31.91 26.04
N LEU A 408 13.20 -30.61 26.10
CA LEU A 408 14.52 -30.01 25.87
C LEU A 408 14.85 -29.10 27.06
N ASP A 409 16.12 -28.96 27.38
CA ASP A 409 16.58 -28.10 28.48
C ASP A 409 16.67 -26.64 28.01
N SER A 410 17.28 -26.40 26.84
CA SER A 410 17.42 -25.05 26.25
C SER A 410 17.83 -25.13 24.79
N LEU A 411 17.28 -24.23 23.95
CA LEU A 411 17.70 -24.10 22.56
C LEU A 411 18.97 -23.25 22.36
N ASP A 412 19.72 -22.97 23.42
CA ASP A 412 21.10 -22.51 23.26
C ASP A 412 22.04 -23.65 22.87
N ALA A 413 21.78 -24.88 23.35
CA ALA A 413 22.64 -26.04 23.16
C ALA A 413 22.43 -26.70 21.79
N GLU A 414 23.53 -27.05 21.13
CA GLU A 414 23.49 -27.71 19.81
C GLU A 414 22.83 -29.09 19.86
N GLU A 415 22.95 -29.80 20.99
CA GLU A 415 22.33 -31.11 21.20
C GLU A 415 20.80 -31.00 21.16
N ASP A 416 20.22 -30.05 21.90
CA ASP A 416 18.78 -29.81 21.95
C ASP A 416 18.23 -29.29 20.62
N ARG A 417 18.96 -28.39 19.95
CA ARG A 417 18.62 -27.94 18.58
C ARG A 417 18.59 -29.11 17.61
N SER A 418 19.60 -29.99 17.67
CA SER A 418 19.69 -31.18 16.83
C SER A 418 18.54 -32.15 17.10
N ALA A 419 18.17 -32.35 18.36
CA ALA A 419 17.03 -33.17 18.74
C ALA A 419 15.69 -32.63 18.21
N LEU A 420 15.49 -31.30 18.27
CA LEU A 420 14.33 -30.64 17.67
C LEU A 420 14.29 -30.80 16.16
N VAL A 421 15.40 -30.54 15.48
CA VAL A 421 15.52 -30.70 14.01
C VAL A 421 15.18 -32.14 13.60
N ALA A 422 15.73 -33.14 14.29
CA ALA A 422 15.43 -34.54 14.01
C ALA A 422 13.95 -34.89 14.22
N ALA A 423 13.30 -34.29 15.23
CA ALA A 423 11.86 -34.47 15.45
C ALA A 423 11.02 -33.83 14.33
N LEU A 424 11.37 -32.62 13.90
CA LEU A 424 10.72 -31.92 12.79
C LEU A 424 10.87 -32.69 11.46
N GLU A 425 12.08 -33.17 11.15
CA GLU A 425 12.34 -33.95 9.92
C GLU A 425 11.63 -35.31 9.90
N SER A 426 11.37 -35.89 11.07
CA SER A 426 10.61 -37.14 11.19
C SER A 426 9.08 -36.93 11.11
N SER A 427 8.62 -35.68 11.11
CA SER A 427 7.19 -35.36 11.07
C SER A 427 6.63 -35.57 9.66
N ARG A 428 5.33 -35.89 9.57
CA ARG A 428 4.65 -36.19 8.31
C ARG A 428 3.54 -35.16 8.06
N THR A 429 3.11 -35.05 6.81
CA THR A 429 2.01 -34.16 6.40
C THR A 429 0.78 -34.35 7.30
N GLY A 430 0.23 -33.22 7.79
CA GLY A 430 -0.89 -33.22 8.73
C GLY A 430 -0.48 -33.20 10.20
N VAL A 431 0.82 -32.99 10.50
CA VAL A 431 1.29 -32.75 11.87
C VAL A 431 0.75 -31.42 12.43
N ARG A 432 0.52 -31.39 13.75
CA ARG A 432 0.35 -30.16 14.52
C ARG A 432 1.49 -30.06 15.53
N ILE A 433 2.21 -28.94 15.49
CA ILE A 433 3.39 -28.69 16.30
C ILE A 433 3.00 -27.66 17.37
N HIS A 434 3.08 -28.08 18.63
CA HIS A 434 2.74 -27.28 19.80
C HIS A 434 4.01 -27.02 20.60
N ILE A 435 4.37 -25.76 20.81
CA ILE A 435 5.65 -25.37 21.41
C ILE A 435 5.40 -24.59 22.70
N VAL A 436 6.03 -24.98 23.80
CA VAL A 436 5.99 -24.23 25.06
C VAL A 436 7.38 -24.08 25.67
N GLY A 437 7.68 -22.89 26.16
CA GLY A 437 8.96 -22.55 26.79
C GLY A 437 9.11 -21.04 27.03
N GLY A 438 10.31 -20.57 27.36
CA GLY A 438 10.61 -19.14 27.40
C GLY A 438 10.55 -18.49 26.00
N GLN A 439 10.37 -17.18 25.92
CA GLN A 439 10.26 -16.46 24.64
C GLN A 439 11.43 -16.72 23.70
N PHE A 440 12.67 -16.79 24.21
CA PHE A 440 13.81 -17.17 23.37
C PHE A 440 13.63 -18.54 22.71
N ASP A 441 13.31 -19.55 23.52
CA ASP A 441 13.21 -20.93 23.07
C ASP A 441 12.04 -21.11 22.11
N VAL A 442 10.90 -20.51 22.42
CA VAL A 442 9.71 -20.60 21.57
C VAL A 442 9.95 -19.96 20.20
N LEU A 443 10.58 -18.78 20.15
CA LEU A 443 10.89 -18.12 18.88
C LEU A 443 11.92 -18.89 18.04
N THR A 444 12.95 -19.42 18.71
CA THR A 444 13.98 -20.25 18.07
C THR A 444 13.36 -21.53 17.49
N ALA A 445 12.48 -22.19 18.25
CA ALA A 445 11.81 -23.40 17.80
C ALA A 445 10.84 -23.14 16.64
N LEU A 446 10.11 -22.03 16.67
CA LEU A 446 9.22 -21.62 15.57
C LEU A 446 10.00 -21.32 14.28
N ALA A 447 11.17 -20.69 14.38
CA ALA A 447 12.03 -20.44 13.23
C ALA A 447 12.54 -21.76 12.61
N LEU A 448 13.02 -22.69 13.45
CA LEU A 448 13.45 -24.03 13.00
C LEU A 448 12.30 -24.82 12.35
N ALA A 449 11.09 -24.76 12.90
CA ALA A 449 9.93 -25.42 12.32
C ALA A 449 9.57 -24.87 10.93
N ARG A 450 9.61 -23.54 10.77
CA ARG A 450 9.37 -22.87 9.47
C ARG A 450 10.48 -23.21 8.46
N GLU A 451 11.74 -23.26 8.88
CA GLU A 451 12.85 -23.68 8.03
C GLU A 451 12.65 -25.10 7.49
N LYS A 452 12.03 -25.99 8.28
CA LYS A 452 11.68 -27.35 7.88
C LYS A 452 10.34 -27.47 7.14
N GLY A 453 9.71 -26.34 6.81
CA GLY A 453 8.54 -26.27 5.95
C GLY A 453 7.19 -26.26 6.67
N ALA A 454 7.16 -26.11 8.01
CA ALA A 454 5.90 -25.97 8.72
C ALA A 454 5.19 -24.66 8.35
N VAL A 455 3.90 -24.75 8.08
CA VAL A 455 3.05 -23.58 7.76
C VAL A 455 2.37 -23.03 9.02
N PRO A 456 1.91 -21.76 9.04
CA PRO A 456 1.28 -21.17 10.22
C PRO A 456 0.12 -21.98 10.80
N GLU A 457 -0.66 -22.65 9.96
CA GLU A 457 -1.79 -23.50 10.36
C GLU A 457 -1.37 -24.79 11.09
N GLU A 458 -0.09 -25.15 11.03
CA GLU A 458 0.47 -26.32 11.73
C GLU A 458 1.14 -25.94 13.06
N LEU A 459 1.31 -24.64 13.34
CA LEU A 459 2.08 -24.14 14.47
C LEU A 459 1.18 -23.49 15.52
N SER A 460 1.41 -23.85 16.78
CA SER A 460 0.90 -23.10 17.93
C SER A 460 1.96 -23.02 19.02
N ALA A 461 1.92 -21.95 19.80
CA ALA A 461 2.97 -21.66 20.74
C ALA A 461 2.48 -20.92 21.98
N PHE A 462 3.10 -21.22 23.13
CA PHE A 462 2.85 -20.54 24.39
C PHE A 462 4.20 -20.19 25.04
N ALA A 463 4.45 -18.90 25.24
CA ALA A 463 5.63 -18.46 25.98
C ALA A 463 5.30 -18.38 27.48
N SER A 464 6.05 -19.09 28.32
CA SER A 464 5.88 -19.01 29.78
C SER A 464 6.31 -17.65 30.35
N HIS A 465 7.24 -16.98 29.67
CA HIS A 465 7.70 -15.63 29.97
C HIS A 465 8.29 -14.93 28.75
N THR A 466 8.46 -13.61 28.85
CA THR A 466 9.05 -12.75 27.81
C THR A 466 10.32 -12.02 28.27
N ARG A 467 10.95 -12.47 29.35
CA ARG A 467 12.15 -11.82 29.95
C ARG A 467 13.42 -11.94 29.10
N ASP A 468 13.43 -12.85 28.14
CA ASP A 468 14.53 -13.09 27.23
C ASP A 468 14.06 -13.09 25.76
N LEU A 469 15.01 -12.86 24.85
CA LEU A 469 14.75 -12.89 23.43
C LEU A 469 15.99 -13.25 22.61
N PRO A 470 15.80 -13.77 21.39
CA PRO A 470 16.88 -13.96 20.42
C PRO A 470 17.15 -12.62 19.73
N LEU A 471 18.37 -12.09 19.90
CA LEU A 471 18.80 -10.83 19.33
C LEU A 471 19.80 -11.06 18.19
N TYR A 472 19.42 -10.69 16.98
CA TYR A 472 20.33 -10.65 15.83
C TYR A 472 21.17 -9.37 15.87
N CYS A 473 22.47 -9.51 16.07
CA CYS A 473 23.38 -8.38 16.08
C CYS A 473 23.89 -8.08 14.67
N VAL A 474 23.62 -6.87 14.15
CA VAL A 474 24.10 -6.46 12.82
C VAL A 474 25.64 -6.38 12.70
N HIS A 475 26.35 -6.35 13.83
CA HIS A 475 27.80 -6.16 13.87
C HIS A 475 28.59 -7.47 13.81
N CYS A 476 28.18 -8.51 14.56
CA CYS A 476 28.78 -9.85 14.45
C CYS A 476 28.02 -10.77 13.50
N ARG A 477 26.81 -10.37 13.06
CA ARG A 477 25.92 -11.13 12.17
C ARG A 477 25.48 -12.47 12.75
N ASP A 478 25.35 -12.53 14.07
CA ASP A 478 24.98 -13.72 14.81
C ASP A 478 23.78 -13.44 15.74
N THR A 479 23.06 -14.49 16.13
CA THR A 479 21.91 -14.42 17.03
C THR A 479 22.32 -14.92 18.42
N HIS A 480 21.97 -14.16 19.45
CA HIS A 480 22.30 -14.51 20.83
C HIS A 480 21.06 -14.43 21.73
N ARG A 481 20.97 -15.30 22.74
CA ARG A 481 20.02 -15.11 23.85
C ARG A 481 20.45 -13.89 24.64
N VAL A 482 19.50 -12.98 24.89
CA VAL A 482 19.70 -11.83 25.76
C VAL A 482 18.51 -11.67 26.69
N GLU A 483 18.76 -11.26 27.93
CA GLU A 483 17.71 -10.81 28.85
C GLU A 483 17.43 -9.33 28.57
N ALA A 484 16.45 -9.08 27.70
CA ALA A 484 16.06 -7.74 27.28
C ALA A 484 14.62 -7.75 26.78
N GLU A 485 14.05 -6.57 26.65
CA GLU A 485 12.76 -6.33 25.99
C GLU A 485 12.95 -5.47 24.74
N ALA A 486 11.97 -5.52 23.83
CA ALA A 486 11.95 -4.63 22.67
C ALA A 486 11.89 -3.16 23.14
N GLY A 487 12.72 -2.31 22.53
CA GLY A 487 12.97 -0.93 22.98
C GLY A 487 14.04 -0.81 24.08
N GLY A 488 14.53 -1.94 24.60
CA GLY A 488 15.61 -1.98 25.59
C GLY A 488 17.01 -1.83 24.97
N VAL A 489 18.03 -1.78 25.83
CA VAL A 489 19.43 -1.72 25.44
C VAL A 489 20.22 -2.83 26.14
N VAL A 490 21.04 -3.57 25.39
CA VAL A 490 21.81 -4.70 25.91
C VAL A 490 23.19 -4.79 25.24
N ASP A 491 24.19 -5.29 25.96
CA ASP A 491 25.50 -5.59 25.37
C ASP A 491 25.46 -6.92 24.62
N CYS A 492 25.88 -6.91 23.36
CA CYS A 492 25.94 -8.10 22.52
C CYS A 492 26.90 -9.14 23.11
N PRO A 493 26.46 -10.38 23.38
CA PRO A 493 27.32 -11.44 23.90
C PRO A 493 28.48 -11.80 22.96
N GLY A 494 28.29 -11.69 21.64
CA GLY A 494 29.31 -12.03 20.65
C GLY A 494 30.39 -10.96 20.44
N CYS A 495 30.01 -9.68 20.33
CA CYS A 495 30.94 -8.60 20.00
C CYS A 495 31.14 -7.52 21.09
N GLY A 496 30.43 -7.62 22.21
CA GLY A 496 30.54 -6.69 23.35
C GLY A 496 30.02 -5.27 23.07
N ARG A 497 29.35 -5.03 21.94
CA ARG A 497 28.79 -3.72 21.60
C ARG A 497 27.46 -3.51 22.29
N ARG A 498 27.22 -2.30 22.76
CA ARG A 498 25.92 -1.86 23.30
C ARG A 498 24.92 -1.68 22.16
N LEU A 499 23.84 -2.46 22.19
CA LEU A 499 22.82 -2.52 21.15
C LEU A 499 21.47 -2.04 21.67
N GLU A 500 20.74 -1.30 20.84
CA GLU A 500 19.29 -1.10 20.98
C GLU A 500 18.58 -2.32 20.40
N VAL A 501 17.64 -2.88 21.17
CA VAL A 501 16.74 -3.95 20.72
C VAL A 501 15.55 -3.29 20.02
N HIS A 502 15.49 -3.39 18.71
CA HIS A 502 14.40 -2.80 17.94
C HIS A 502 13.08 -3.53 18.19
N ALA A 503 11.98 -2.80 18.16
CA ALA A 503 10.62 -3.37 18.11
C ALA A 503 10.30 -3.94 16.71
N HIS A 504 11.21 -4.77 16.18
CA HIS A 504 11.16 -5.38 14.86
C HIS A 504 11.70 -6.82 14.97
N HIS A 505 10.82 -7.79 14.73
CA HIS A 505 11.13 -9.22 14.81
C HIS A 505 10.98 -9.89 13.43
N SER A 506 11.96 -10.72 13.05
CA SER A 506 11.94 -11.52 11.83
C SER A 506 11.42 -12.93 12.12
N ALA A 507 10.25 -13.28 11.58
CA ALA A 507 9.68 -14.63 11.74
C ALA A 507 10.53 -15.74 11.10
N THR A 508 11.37 -15.40 10.11
CA THR A 508 12.28 -16.33 9.42
C THR A 508 13.54 -16.58 10.24
N LEU A 509 14.13 -15.53 10.83
CA LEU A 509 15.31 -15.68 11.70
C LEU A 509 14.93 -16.10 13.13
N GLY A 510 13.66 -15.89 13.50
CA GLY A 510 13.18 -16.01 14.87
C GLY A 510 13.71 -14.92 15.79
N SER A 511 14.31 -13.83 15.27
CA SER A 511 15.13 -12.88 16.04
C SER A 511 14.65 -11.44 15.96
N PHE A 512 14.87 -10.68 17.04
CA PHE A 512 14.77 -9.22 17.07
C PHE A 512 16.03 -8.57 16.48
N LEU A 513 15.89 -7.41 15.84
CA LEU A 513 17.03 -6.67 15.30
C LEU A 513 17.76 -5.92 16.43
N GLY A 514 19.07 -6.10 16.53
CA GLY A 514 19.96 -5.33 17.40
C GLY A 514 20.91 -4.45 16.60
N SER A 515 20.83 -3.13 16.77
CA SER A 515 21.77 -2.17 16.15
C SER A 515 22.48 -1.34 17.20
N TRP A 516 23.51 -0.58 16.80
CA TRP A 516 24.25 0.28 17.72
C TRP A 516 23.33 1.26 18.45
N ALA A 517 23.47 1.38 19.78
CA ALA A 517 22.76 2.38 20.59
C ALA A 517 23.59 3.67 20.71
N GLU A 518 23.01 4.82 20.32
CA GLU A 518 23.64 6.13 20.51
C GLU A 518 23.80 6.46 22.00
N GLY A 519 25.02 6.80 22.42
CA GLY A 519 25.36 6.98 23.83
C GLY A 519 24.87 8.29 24.43
N SER A 520 24.09 8.19 25.50
CA SER A 520 24.15 9.16 26.61
C SER A 520 25.45 8.90 27.39
N SER A 521 26.35 9.88 27.38
CA SER A 521 27.54 9.97 28.24
C SER A 521 27.20 9.87 29.72
#